data_AF-A0A536XM61-F1
#
_entry.id   AF-A0A536XM61-F1
#
_cell.length_a   1.000
_cell.length_b   1.000
_cell.length_c   1.000
_cell.angle_alpha   90.00
_cell.angle_beta   90.00
_cell.angle_gamma   90.00
#
_symmetry.space_group_name_H-M   'P 1'
#
loop_
_entity.id
_entity.type
_entity.pdbx_description
1 polymer ?
#
loop_
_entity_poly.entity_id
_entity_poly.type
_entity_poly.pdbx_seq_one_letter_code
_entity_poly.pdbx_strand_id
1 'polypeptide(L)'
;MQLYSYFRSSAAYRVRIALSIACDIHPLNNLRVLQYLVRTLGVSEEAKNGWYRHWIDLGLSALEKQLSNDSATGTFCHGDNPSLADICLVPQLANARRYAISLGAYPILTGIDSTCRALPAFAAAAPERQPDAA
;
A
#
# COMPACT_ATOMS: atom_id res chain seq x y z
N MET A 1 22.93 -8.18 -26.56
CA MET A 1 21.79 -8.37 -25.63
C MET A 1 20.58 -7.69 -26.25
N GLN A 2 19.66 -8.44 -26.87
CA GLN A 2 18.40 -7.86 -27.34
C GLN A 2 17.48 -7.70 -26.13
N LEU A 3 17.25 -6.45 -25.73
CA LEU A 3 16.19 -6.11 -24.80
C LEU A 3 14.88 -6.10 -25.59
N TYR A 4 14.02 -7.09 -25.35
CA TYR A 4 12.65 -7.07 -25.85
C TYR A 4 11.90 -5.97 -25.10
N SER A 5 11.72 -4.81 -25.74
CA SER A 5 10.81 -3.79 -25.26
C SER A 5 9.38 -4.26 -25.48
N TYR A 6 8.84 -5.03 -24.52
CA TYR A 6 7.39 -5.25 -24.49
C TYR A 6 6.71 -3.93 -24.13
N PHE A 7 6.35 -3.18 -25.16
CA PHE A 7 5.65 -1.92 -25.08
C PHE A 7 4.24 -2.18 -24.51
N ARG A 8 3.96 -1.65 -23.32
CA ARG A 8 2.63 -1.50 -22.70
C ARG A 8 1.90 -2.77 -22.24
N SER A 9 2.55 -3.64 -21.46
CA SER A 9 1.79 -4.63 -20.68
C SER A 9 1.06 -3.94 -19.53
N SER A 10 -0.27 -3.87 -19.59
CA SER A 10 -1.09 -3.42 -18.46
C SER A 10 -0.86 -4.32 -17.23
N ALA A 11 -0.49 -5.59 -17.42
CA ALA A 11 -0.11 -6.48 -16.32
C ALA A 11 1.19 -6.04 -15.65
N ALA A 12 2.25 -5.76 -16.42
CA ALA A 12 3.51 -5.27 -15.85
C ALA A 12 3.32 -3.92 -15.13
N TYR A 13 2.43 -3.08 -15.63
CA TYR A 13 2.07 -1.82 -15.00
C TYR A 13 1.44 -2.02 -13.60
N ARG A 14 0.43 -2.89 -13.51
CA ARG A 14 -0.21 -3.25 -12.24
C ARG A 14 0.75 -3.89 -11.26
N VAL A 15 1.65 -4.75 -11.75
CA VAL A 15 2.73 -5.34 -10.94
C VAL A 15 3.67 -4.26 -10.40
N ARG A 16 4.04 -3.26 -11.20
CA ARG A 16 4.90 -2.16 -10.73
C ARG A 16 4.27 -1.38 -9.58
N ILE A 17 2.96 -1.08 -9.66
CA ILE A 17 2.24 -0.44 -8.55
C ILE A 17 2.21 -1.33 -7.31
N ALA A 18 1.93 -2.63 -7.49
CA ALA A 18 1.95 -3.57 -6.37
C ALA A 18 3.33 -3.63 -5.70
N LEU A 19 4.41 -3.64 -6.49
CA LEU A 19 5.79 -3.70 -5.99
C LEU A 19 6.20 -2.43 -5.25
N SER A 20 5.73 -1.24 -5.64
CA SER A 20 6.03 -0.02 -4.87
C SER A 20 5.50 -0.08 -3.44
N ILE A 21 4.48 -0.91 -3.19
CA ILE A 21 3.98 -1.18 -1.83
C ILE A 21 4.70 -2.37 -1.22
N ALA A 22 4.71 -3.51 -1.94
CA ALA A 22 5.17 -4.79 -1.44
C ALA A 22 6.69 -4.87 -1.22
N CYS A 23 7.47 -4.03 -1.90
CA CYS A 23 8.92 -3.96 -1.77
C CYS A 23 9.38 -2.72 -1.02
N ASP A 24 8.77 -1.56 -1.29
CA ASP A 24 9.35 -0.28 -0.86
C ASP A 24 8.65 0.33 0.38
N ILE A 25 7.51 -0.23 0.81
CA ILE A 25 6.81 0.21 2.03
C ILE A 25 6.72 -0.93 3.05
N HIS A 26 6.04 -2.01 2.67
CA HIS A 26 5.65 -3.05 3.62
C HIS A 26 6.84 -3.74 4.31
N PRO A 27 7.93 -4.11 3.61
CA PRO A 27 9.04 -4.83 4.23
C PRO A 27 9.78 -4.01 5.31
N LEU A 28 9.90 -2.69 5.12
CA LEU A 28 10.58 -1.78 6.05
C LEU A 28 9.76 -1.56 7.34
N ASN A 29 8.45 -1.75 7.25
CA ASN A 29 7.50 -1.57 8.33
C ASN A 29 6.98 -2.89 8.92
N ASN A 30 7.55 -4.03 8.49
CA ASN A 30 7.17 -5.34 9.00
C ASN A 30 7.55 -5.48 10.48
N LEU A 31 6.73 -6.20 11.25
CA LEU A 31 6.93 -6.41 12.68
C LEU A 31 8.33 -6.91 13.03
N ARG A 32 8.92 -7.80 12.23
CA ARG A 32 10.29 -8.31 12.49
C ARG A 32 11.35 -7.21 12.43
N VAL A 33 11.18 -6.24 11.53
CA VAL A 33 12.09 -5.10 11.37
C VAL A 33 11.88 -4.14 12.53
N LEU A 34 10.62 -3.81 12.84
CA LEU A 34 10.29 -2.93 13.96
C LEU A 34 10.78 -3.49 15.31
N GLN A 35 10.66 -4.80 15.53
CA GLN A 35 11.18 -5.46 16.72
C GLN A 35 12.71 -5.41 16.78
N TYR A 36 13.40 -5.55 15.64
CA TYR A 36 14.86 -5.42 15.59
C TYR A 36 15.31 -3.98 15.95
N LEU A 37 14.64 -2.95 15.43
CA LEU A 37 14.93 -1.55 15.77
C LEU A 37 14.87 -1.32 17.29
N VAL A 38 13.81 -1.77 17.95
CA VAL A 38 13.62 -1.55 19.38
C VAL A 38 14.52 -2.47 20.23
N ARG A 39 14.47 -3.78 19.99
CA ARG A 39 15.09 -4.78 20.86
C ARG A 39 16.60 -4.91 20.66
N THR A 40 17.09 -4.71 19.45
CA THR A 40 18.50 -4.92 19.11
C THR A 40 19.25 -3.60 18.97
N LEU A 41 18.66 -2.61 18.31
CA LEU A 41 19.31 -1.31 18.11
C LEU A 41 18.97 -0.28 19.20
N GLY A 42 18.07 -0.61 20.14
CA GLY A 42 17.71 0.27 21.25
C GLY A 42 16.97 1.55 20.82
N VAL A 43 16.33 1.54 19.65
CA VAL A 43 15.55 2.69 19.16
C VAL A 43 14.30 2.87 20.03
N SER A 44 14.00 4.12 20.43
CA SER A 44 12.81 4.40 21.23
C SER A 44 11.51 4.12 20.46
N GLU A 45 10.42 3.95 21.20
CA GLU A 45 9.09 3.76 20.61
C GLU A 45 8.68 4.95 19.72
N GLU A 46 8.99 6.18 20.15
CA GLU A 46 8.74 7.42 19.41
C GLU A 46 9.52 7.45 18.10
N ALA A 47 10.80 7.08 18.14
CA ALA A 47 11.65 7.05 16.95
C ALA A 47 11.22 5.94 15.97
N LYS A 48 10.80 4.77 16.46
CA LYS A 48 10.18 3.71 15.64
C LYS A 48 8.88 4.20 14.99
N ASN A 49 8.04 4.94 15.70
CA ASN A 49 6.82 5.51 15.13
C ASN A 49 7.15 6.57 14.06
N GLY A 50 8.22 7.34 14.26
CA GLY A 50 8.79 8.23 13.24
C GLY A 50 9.27 7.48 11.99
N TRP A 51 10.00 6.37 12.16
CA TRP A 51 10.40 5.46 11.08
C TRP A 51 9.19 4.95 10.30
N TYR A 52 8.17 4.46 11.00
CA TYR A 52 6.98 3.91 10.36
C TYR A 52 6.29 4.96 9.50
N ARG A 53 6.06 6.15 10.07
CA ARG A 53 5.43 7.28 9.38
C ARG A 53 6.25 7.70 8.16
N HIS A 54 7.57 7.78 8.28
CA HIS A 54 8.45 8.17 7.18
C HIS A 54 8.25 7.30 5.93
N TRP A 55 8.31 5.97 6.08
CA TRP A 55 8.18 5.06 4.94
C TRP A 55 6.77 5.01 4.36
N ILE A 56 5.75 5.19 5.21
CA ILE A 56 4.37 5.36 4.74
C ILE A 56 4.25 6.63 3.91
N ASP A 57 4.66 7.78 4.44
CA ASP A 57 4.49 9.06 3.77
C ASP A 57 5.28 9.13 2.47
N LEU A 58 6.52 8.63 2.45
CA LEU A 58 7.34 8.59 1.24
C LEU A 58 6.68 7.74 0.15
N GLY A 59 6.25 6.52 0.49
CA GLY A 59 5.66 5.59 -0.47
C GLY A 59 4.27 6.01 -0.96
N LEU A 60 3.39 6.43 -0.05
CA LEU A 60 2.04 6.87 -0.39
C LEU A 60 2.04 8.18 -1.16
N SER A 61 2.93 9.13 -0.83
CA SER A 61 3.06 10.38 -1.61
C SER A 61 3.50 10.12 -3.04
N ALA A 62 4.47 9.23 -3.24
CA ALA A 62 4.93 8.84 -4.57
C ALA A 62 3.81 8.14 -5.36
N LEU A 63 3.08 7.23 -4.71
CA LEU A 63 2.00 6.48 -5.35
C LEU A 63 0.79 7.37 -5.68
N GLU A 64 0.36 8.23 -4.74
CA GLU A 64 -0.71 9.23 -4.97
C GLU A 64 -0.37 10.10 -6.19
N LYS A 65 0.85 10.63 -6.24
CA LYS A 65 1.32 11.43 -7.39
C LYS A 65 1.37 10.63 -8.68
N GLN A 66 1.76 9.36 -8.63
CA GLN A 66 1.77 8.52 -9.83
C GLN A 66 0.34 8.34 -10.36
N LEU A 67 -0.60 7.95 -9.49
CA LEU A 67 -1.97 7.66 -9.90
C LEU A 67 -2.74 8.93 -10.32
N SER A 68 -2.48 10.07 -9.67
CA SER A 68 -3.12 11.34 -10.02
C SER A 68 -2.77 11.85 -11.41
N ASN A 69 -1.62 11.44 -11.96
CA ASN A 69 -1.11 11.90 -13.26
C ASN A 69 -1.27 10.84 -14.37
N ASP A 70 -1.85 9.69 -14.06
CA ASP A 70 -1.99 8.59 -15.01
C ASP A 70 -3.44 8.47 -15.50
N SER A 71 -3.62 8.58 -16.82
CA SER A 71 -4.93 8.43 -17.46
C SER A 71 -5.45 6.99 -17.43
N ALA A 72 -4.62 6.01 -17.07
CA ALA A 72 -5.04 4.64 -16.85
C ALA A 72 -5.58 4.39 -15.42
N THR A 73 -5.42 5.33 -14.49
CA THR A 73 -6.11 5.29 -13.19
C THR A 73 -7.61 5.48 -13.43
N GLY A 74 -8.43 4.53 -12.96
CA GLY A 74 -9.88 4.56 -13.16
C GLY A 74 -10.60 4.48 -11.82
N THR A 75 -11.62 3.63 -11.77
CA THR A 75 -12.32 3.29 -10.51
C THR A 75 -11.38 2.64 -9.47
N PHE A 76 -10.34 1.97 -9.95
CA PHE A 76 -9.30 1.29 -9.18
C PHE A 76 -7.90 1.83 -9.53
N CYS A 77 -6.84 1.30 -8.92
CA CYS A 77 -5.45 1.68 -9.20
C CYS A 77 -5.08 1.65 -10.69
N HIS A 78 -5.75 0.83 -11.50
CA HIS A 78 -5.58 0.81 -12.96
C HIS A 78 -6.85 0.25 -13.64
N GLY A 79 -7.61 1.13 -14.29
CA GLY A 79 -8.88 0.82 -14.97
C GLY A 79 -10.05 0.59 -14.01
N ASP A 80 -11.08 -0.11 -14.51
CA ASP A 80 -12.38 -0.24 -13.83
C ASP A 80 -12.64 -1.60 -13.19
N ASN A 81 -11.60 -2.43 -13.05
CA ASN A 81 -11.68 -3.70 -12.34
C ASN A 81 -10.57 -3.79 -11.28
N PRO A 82 -10.84 -4.39 -10.09
CA PRO A 82 -9.80 -4.61 -9.09
C PRO A 82 -8.64 -5.44 -9.63
N SER A 83 -7.45 -5.19 -9.10
CA SER A 83 -6.23 -5.84 -9.52
C SER A 83 -5.25 -6.10 -8.39
N LEU A 84 -4.10 -6.69 -8.72
CA LEU A 84 -3.00 -6.90 -7.77
C LEU A 84 -2.57 -5.61 -7.07
N ALA A 85 -2.63 -4.46 -7.77
CA ALA A 85 -2.28 -3.18 -7.17
C ALA A 85 -3.23 -2.82 -6.00
N ASP A 86 -4.52 -3.04 -6.19
CA ASP A 86 -5.56 -2.78 -5.18
C ASP A 86 -5.47 -3.75 -4.00
N ILE A 87 -5.15 -5.01 -4.29
CA ILE A 87 -4.89 -6.06 -3.28
C ILE A 87 -3.72 -5.66 -2.37
N CYS A 88 -2.70 -4.97 -2.90
CA CYS A 88 -1.61 -4.43 -2.08
C CYS A 88 -1.96 -3.11 -1.38
N LEU A 89 -2.75 -2.24 -2.02
CA LEU A 89 -3.11 -0.92 -1.49
C LEU A 89 -3.99 -0.99 -0.24
N VAL A 90 -5.08 -1.74 -0.28
CA VAL A 90 -6.08 -1.81 0.81
C VAL A 90 -5.46 -2.20 2.17
N PRO A 91 -4.64 -3.28 2.29
CA PRO A 91 -4.00 -3.60 3.55
C PRO A 91 -2.93 -2.57 3.96
N GLN A 92 -2.27 -1.91 3.00
CA GLN A 92 -1.29 -0.87 3.30
C GLN A 92 -1.93 0.37 3.95
N LEU A 93 -3.13 0.77 3.49
CA LEU A 93 -3.88 1.86 4.09
C LEU A 93 -4.55 1.46 5.41
N ALA A 94 -4.97 0.19 5.58
CA ALA A 94 -5.36 -0.32 6.90
C ALA A 94 -4.23 -0.19 7.92
N ASN A 95 -3.00 -0.57 7.54
CA ASN A 95 -1.84 -0.41 8.40
C ASN A 95 -1.56 1.04 8.77
N ALA A 96 -1.65 1.97 7.81
CA ALA A 96 -1.49 3.40 8.10
C ALA A 96 -2.53 3.90 9.12
N ARG A 97 -3.81 3.49 8.99
CA ARG A 97 -4.86 3.79 9.97
C ARG A 97 -4.57 3.18 11.34
N ARG A 98 -4.10 1.93 11.39
CA ARG A 98 -3.72 1.24 12.63
C ARG A 98 -2.61 1.97 13.41
N TYR A 99 -1.71 2.64 12.69
CA TYR A 99 -0.63 3.47 13.26
C TYR A 99 -1.01 4.96 13.41
N ALA A 100 -2.30 5.30 13.30
CA ALA A 100 -2.83 6.66 13.43
C ALA A 100 -2.14 7.67 12.49
N ILE A 101 -1.75 7.23 11.29
CA ILE A 101 -1.19 8.11 10.25
C ILE A 101 -2.36 8.72 9.47
N SER A 102 -2.35 10.05 9.34
CA SER A 102 -3.37 10.77 8.56
C SER A 102 -3.22 10.44 7.08
N LEU A 103 -4.35 10.11 6.45
CA LEU A 103 -4.41 9.83 5.01
C LEU A 103 -5.02 10.99 4.20
N GLY A 104 -5.24 12.15 4.82
CA GLY A 104 -5.88 13.30 4.17
C GLY A 104 -5.08 13.88 2.99
N ALA A 105 -3.78 13.60 2.92
CA ALA A 105 -2.93 13.97 1.79
C ALA A 105 -3.06 13.04 0.57
N TYR A 106 -3.82 11.94 0.68
CA TYR A 106 -3.90 10.88 -0.33
C TYR A 106 -5.36 10.62 -0.81
N PRO A 107 -6.05 11.64 -1.37
CA PRO A 107 -7.45 11.52 -1.77
C PRO A 107 -7.71 10.46 -2.85
N ILE A 108 -6.80 10.28 -3.83
CA ILE A 108 -6.96 9.23 -4.86
C ILE A 108 -6.87 7.85 -4.22
N LEU A 109 -5.84 7.60 -3.40
CA LEU A 109 -5.66 6.31 -2.74
C LEU A 109 -6.80 5.98 -1.77
N THR A 110 -7.28 6.96 -1.01
CA THR A 110 -8.41 6.75 -0.09
C THR A 110 -9.74 6.56 -0.82
N GLY A 111 -9.94 7.21 -1.97
CA GLY A 111 -11.07 6.94 -2.86
C GLY A 111 -11.08 5.50 -3.36
N ILE A 112 -9.95 5.03 -3.89
CA ILE A 112 -9.80 3.64 -4.37
C ILE A 112 -10.01 2.64 -3.23
N ASP A 113 -9.44 2.87 -2.05
CA ASP A 113 -9.64 2.02 -0.88
C ASP A 113 -11.11 1.92 -0.46
N SER A 114 -11.84 3.03 -0.48
CA SER A 114 -13.27 3.05 -0.20
C SER A 114 -14.05 2.18 -1.20
N THR A 115 -13.78 2.36 -2.50
CA THR A 115 -14.37 1.57 -3.58
C THR A 115 -14.07 0.08 -3.41
N CYS A 116 -12.83 -0.29 -3.14
CA CYS A 116 -12.43 -1.68 -2.91
C CYS A 116 -13.17 -2.28 -1.72
N ARG A 117 -13.19 -1.58 -0.57
CA ARG A 117 -13.84 -2.08 0.66
C ARG A 117 -15.35 -2.24 0.55
N ALA A 118 -16.00 -1.56 -0.39
CA ALA A 118 -17.41 -1.75 -0.69
C ALA A 118 -17.70 -3.09 -1.41
N LEU A 119 -16.68 -3.72 -2.03
CA LEU A 119 -16.85 -5.01 -2.69
C LEU A 119 -16.90 -6.16 -1.68
N PRO A 120 -17.82 -7.14 -1.85
CA PRO A 120 -17.94 -8.28 -0.92
C PRO A 120 -16.64 -9.04 -0.69
N ALA A 121 -15.81 -9.20 -1.72
CA ALA A 121 -14.54 -9.92 -1.64
C ALA A 121 -13.53 -9.24 -0.69
N PHE A 122 -13.36 -7.92 -0.79
CA PHE A 122 -12.48 -7.17 0.11
C PHE A 122 -13.08 -7.06 1.52
N ALA A 123 -14.39 -6.86 1.63
CA ALA A 123 -15.06 -6.81 2.92
C ALA A 123 -14.90 -8.14 3.69
N ALA A 124 -15.03 -9.28 3.01
CA ALA A 124 -14.83 -10.60 3.60
C ALA A 124 -13.35 -10.89 3.96
N ALA A 125 -12.40 -10.28 3.25
CA ALA A 125 -10.96 -10.41 3.50
C ALA A 125 -10.42 -9.47 4.59
N ALA A 126 -11.27 -8.61 5.17
CA ALA A 126 -10.85 -7.70 6.23
C ALA A 126 -10.36 -8.47 7.46
N PRO A 127 -9.29 -8.00 8.16
CA PRO A 127 -8.74 -8.69 9.32
C PRO A 127 -9.78 -9.01 10.40
N GLU A 128 -10.74 -8.12 10.62
CA GLU A 128 -11.78 -8.25 11.66
C GLU A 128 -12.85 -9.31 11.33
N ARG A 129 -12.82 -9.87 10.11
CA ARG A 129 -13.76 -10.91 9.66
C ARG A 129 -13.13 -12.29 9.52
N GLN A 130 -11.88 -12.44 9.94
CA GLN A 130 -11.20 -13.74 9.86
C GLN A 130 -11.53 -14.61 11.09
N PRO A 131 -11.51 -15.94 10.97
CA PRO A 131 -11.83 -16.84 12.09
C PRO A 131 -10.91 -16.70 13.31
N ASP A 132 -9.69 -16.19 13.09
CA ASP A 132 -8.68 -15.91 14.09
C ASP A 132 -8.66 -14.43 14.53
N ALA A 133 -9.62 -13.62 14.07
CA ALA A 133 -9.86 -12.29 14.60
C ALA A 133 -10.34 -12.41 16.05
N ALA A 134 -9.56 -11.88 16.99
CA ALA A 134 -9.85 -11.89 18.41
C ALA A 134 -11.04 -11.01 18.78
#